data_AF-A0A101HRL4-F1
#
_entry.id   AF-A0A101HRL4-F1
#
_cell.length_a   1.000
_cell.length_b   1.000
_cell.length_c   1.000
_cell.angle_alpha   90.00
_cell.angle_beta   90.00
_cell.angle_gamma   90.00
#
_symmetry.space_group_name_H-M   'P 1'
#
loop_
_entity.id
_entity.type
_entity.pdbx_description
1 polymer ?
#
loop_
_entity_poly.entity_id
_entity_poly.type
_entity_poly.pdbx_seq_one_letter_code
_entity_poly.pdbx_strand_id
1 'polypeptide(L)' 'YGRKNKMGNGYDMLMWQKEHGIPRKKAQKLTPEQMRGKFLIGELYSTEAPEYTESYGRIMEQAQSSL' A
#
# COMPACT_ATOMS: atom_id res chain seq x y z
N TYR A 1 0.77 -2.64 -19.93
CA TYR A 1 0.93 -2.60 -21.39
C TYR A 1 -0.44 -2.62 -22.04
N GLY A 2 -0.60 -2.02 -23.21
CA GLY A 2 -1.91 -1.96 -23.89
C GLY A 2 -2.09 -0.66 -24.65
N ARG A 3 -2.93 -0.69 -25.69
CA ARG A 3 -3.10 0.41 -26.65
C ARG A 3 -3.39 1.77 -26.00
N LYS A 4 -4.11 1.78 -24.87
CA LYS A 4 -4.45 3.00 -24.13
C LYS A 4 -3.31 3.57 -23.28
N ASN A 5 -2.45 2.71 -22.73
CA ASN A 5 -1.39 3.13 -21.82
C ASN A 5 -0.07 3.42 -22.53
N LYS A 6 0.06 3.08 -23.83
CA LYS A 6 1.24 3.34 -24.68
C LYS A 6 2.59 2.84 -24.11
N MET A 7 2.55 1.88 -23.17
CA MET A 7 3.73 1.33 -22.48
C MET A 7 4.49 0.25 -23.28
N GLY A 8 4.50 0.33 -24.60
CA GLY A 8 5.18 -0.65 -25.45
C GLY A 8 4.62 -2.08 -25.33
N ASN A 9 5.52 -3.06 -25.39
CA ASN A 9 5.19 -4.48 -25.25
C ASN A 9 5.16 -4.94 -23.77
N GLY A 10 4.96 -6.23 -23.52
CA GLY A 10 4.91 -6.78 -22.16
C GLY A 10 6.24 -6.64 -21.40
N TYR A 11 7.36 -6.82 -22.09
CA TYR A 11 8.71 -6.68 -21.52
C TYR A 11 8.99 -5.24 -21.10
N ASP A 12 8.67 -4.27 -21.96
CA ASP A 12 8.89 -2.85 -21.68
C ASP A 12 8.15 -2.39 -20.41
N MET A 13 6.91 -2.88 -20.22
CA MET A 13 6.13 -2.60 -19.02
C MET A 13 6.76 -3.21 -17.76
N LEU A 14 7.29 -4.43 -17.83
CA LEU A 14 7.96 -5.06 -16.68
C LEU A 14 9.23 -4.31 -16.30
N MET A 15 10.00 -3.87 -17.29
CA MET A 15 11.19 -3.03 -17.08
C MET A 15 10.81 -1.69 -16.46
N TRP A 16 9.78 -1.02 -16.98
CA TRP A 16 9.28 0.23 -16.40
C TRP A 16 8.90 0.06 -14.92
N GLN A 17 8.13 -0.98 -14.58
CA GLN A 17 7.74 -1.25 -13.19
C GLN A 17 8.94 -1.50 -12.27
N LYS A 18 9.94 -2.26 -12.76
CA LYS A 18 11.17 -2.53 -12.02
C LYS A 18 11.98 -1.26 -11.74
N GLU A 19 12.06 -0.35 -12.71
CA GLU A 19 12.84 0.88 -12.61
C GLU A 19 12.16 1.98 -11.78
N HIS A 20 10.83 2.03 -11.82
CA HIS A 20 10.04 3.10 -11.21
C HIS A 20 9.48 2.71 -9.83
N GLY A 21 9.43 1.41 -9.50
CA GLY A 21 9.05 0.91 -8.18
C GLY A 21 10.18 1.04 -7.15
N ILE A 22 9.96 1.81 -6.08
CA ILE A 22 10.94 2.05 -5.01
C ILE A 22 10.41 1.52 -3.67
N PRO A 23 11.16 0.64 -2.97
CA PRO A 23 10.77 0.19 -1.64
C PRO A 23 10.60 1.37 -0.66
N ARG A 24 9.55 1.32 0.17
CA ARG A 24 9.24 2.39 1.14
C ARG A 24 10.45 2.84 1.96
N LYS A 25 11.26 1.89 2.45
CA LYS A 25 12.49 2.18 3.23
C LYS A 25 13.54 2.99 2.45
N LYS A 26 13.66 2.76 1.14
CA LYS A 26 14.58 3.51 0.26
C LYS A 26 14.06 4.90 -0.03
N ALA A 27 12.75 5.03 -0.26
CA ALA A 27 12.11 6.31 -0.55
C ALA A 27 12.21 7.32 0.62
N GLN A 28 12.26 6.87 1.87
CA GLN A 28 12.46 7.73 3.04
C GLN A 28 13.77 8.54 3.00
N LYS A 29 14.76 8.11 2.20
CA LYS A 29 16.07 8.75 2.07
C LYS A 29 16.20 9.60 0.80
N LEU A 30 15.15 9.71 -0.02
CA LEU A 30 15.18 10.40 -1.30
C LEU A 30 14.45 11.74 -1.21
N THR A 31 14.92 12.74 -1.95
CA THR A 31 14.23 14.03 -2.05
C THR A 31 12.99 13.91 -2.94
N PRO A 32 12.03 14.86 -2.84
CA PRO A 32 10.88 14.90 -3.75
C PRO A 32 11.28 14.87 -5.24
N GLU A 33 12.36 15.56 -5.61
CA GLU A 33 12.90 15.60 -6.98
C GLU A 33 13.32 14.21 -7.46
N GLN A 34 13.99 13.44 -6.59
CA GLN A 34 14.49 12.09 -6.87
C GLN A 34 13.37 11.04 -6.91
N MET A 35 12.21 11.37 -6.34
CA MET A 35 11.00 10.57 -6.35
C MET A 35 10.09 10.86 -7.54
N ARG A 36 10.35 11.91 -8.33
CA ARG A 36 9.53 12.22 -9.51
C ARG A 36 9.50 11.05 -10.48
N GLY A 37 8.29 10.68 -10.90
CA GLY A 37 8.03 9.55 -11.79
C GLY A 37 8.10 8.17 -11.11
N LYS A 38 8.50 8.08 -9.84
CA LYS A 38 8.62 6.81 -9.10
C LYS A 38 7.42 6.58 -8.21
N PHE A 39 7.14 5.31 -7.90
CA PHE A 39 6.05 4.91 -7.00
C PHE A 39 6.55 3.97 -5.90
N LEU A 40 5.86 3.97 -4.77
CA LEU A 40 6.24 3.17 -3.61
C LEU A 40 5.79 1.72 -3.79
N ILE A 41 6.64 0.80 -3.35
CA ILE A 41 6.32 -0.63 -3.25
C ILE A 41 6.66 -1.18 -1.85
N GLY A 42 6.00 -2.27 -1.46
CA GLY A 42 6.12 -2.88 -0.14
C GLY A 42 4.97 -2.48 0.79
N GLU A 43 5.25 -2.35 2.09
CA GLU A 43 4.27 -1.90 3.08
C GLU A 43 3.99 -0.39 2.90
N LEU A 44 2.80 -0.08 2.40
CA LEU A 44 2.36 1.30 2.14
C LEU A 44 1.71 1.93 3.37
N TYR A 45 1.06 1.11 4.20
CA TYR A 45 0.35 1.51 5.39
C TYR A 45 0.36 0.37 6.41
N SER A 46 0.57 0.71 7.67
CA SER A 46 0.57 -0.22 8.79
C SER A 46 0.04 0.52 10.01
N THR A 47 -1.01 -0.01 10.62
CA THR A 47 -1.62 0.52 11.84
C THR A 47 -2.08 -0.64 12.69
N GLU A 48 -2.05 -0.44 13.99
CA GLU A 48 -2.78 -1.31 14.89
C GLU A 48 -4.28 -0.99 14.77
N ALA A 49 -5.08 -2.04 14.74
CA ALA A 49 -6.54 -1.98 14.77
C ALA A 49 -7.03 -3.18 15.59
N PRO A 50 -8.13 -3.04 16.35
CA PRO A 50 -8.65 -4.14 17.14
C PRO A 50 -9.05 -5.31 16.22
N GLU A 51 -8.85 -6.52 16.73
CA GLU A 51 -9.30 -7.72 16.03
C GLU A 51 -10.84 -7.75 16.02
N TYR A 52 -11.43 -8.42 15.04
CA TYR A 52 -12.88 -8.50 14.90
C TYR A 52 -13.56 -9.07 16.16
N THR A 53 -13.03 -10.15 16.73
CA THR A 53 -13.60 -10.81 17.91
C THR A 53 -13.42 -9.99 19.18
N GLU A 54 -12.33 -9.23 19.30
CA GLU A 54 -12.17 -8.26 20.38
C GLU A 54 -13.25 -7.17 20.29
N SER A 55 -13.45 -6.63 19.09
CA SER A 55 -14.50 -5.63 18.85
C SER A 55 -15.90 -6.19 19.10
N TYR A 56 -16.14 -7.45 18.69
CA TYR A 56 -17.40 -8.14 18.90
C TYR A 56 -17.65 -8.46 20.38
N GLY A 57 -16.62 -8.87 21.11
CA GLY A 57 -16.67 -9.07 22.56
C GLY A 57 -17.12 -7.82 23.30
N ARG A 58 -16.56 -6.66 22.97
CA ARG A 58 -16.96 -5.36 23.54
C ARG A 58 -18.44 -5.06 23.30
N ILE A 59 -18.97 -5.38 22.11
CA ILE A 59 -20.40 -5.20 21.80
C ILE A 59 -21.27 -6.09 22.67
N MET A 60 -20.88 -7.36 22.87
CA MET A 60 -21.63 -8.29 23.74
C MET A 60 -21.60 -7.84 25.21
N GLU A 61 -20.44 -7.41 25.72
CA GLU A 61 -20.31 -6.89 27.09
C GLU A 61 -21.19 -5.65 27.31
N GLN A 62 -21.23 -4.73 26.33
CA GLN A 62 -22.13 -3.57 26.37
C GLN A 62 -23.60 -4.00 26.40
N ALA A 63 -23.98 -4.97 25.58
CA ALA A 63 -25.35 -5.48 25.56
C ALA A 63 -25.75 -6.17 26.88
N GLN A 64 -24.81 -6.90 27.51
CA GLN A 64 -25.05 -7.61 28.76
C GLN A 64 -25.05 -6.69 29.99
N SER A 65 -24.26 -5.62 29.99
CA SER A 65 -24.23 -4.63 31.08
C SER A 65 -25.39 -3.62 31.03
N SER A 66 -26.16 -3.61 29.94
CA SER A 66 -27.36 -2.78 29.77
C SER A 66 -28.66 -3.51 30.19
N LEU A 67 -28.54 -4.73 30.75
CA LEU A 67 -29.60 -5.54 31.34
C LEU A 67 -29.52 -5.47 32.88
#